data_AF-A0A7L2NHX8-F1
#
_entry.id   AF-A0A7L2NHX8-F1
#
_cell.length_a   1.000
_cell.length_b   1.000
_cell.length_c   1.000
_cell.angle_alpha   90.00
_cell.angle_beta   90.00
_cell.angle_gamma   90.00
#
_symmetry.space_group_name_H-M   'P 1'
#
loop_
_entity.id
_entity.type
_entity.pdbx_description
1 polymer ?
#
loop_
_entity_poly.entity_id
_entity_poly.type
_entity_poly.pdbx_seq_one_letter_code
_entity_poly.pdbx_strand_id
1 'polypeptide(L)' 'KVLRGTELVLNLYSKLVLRFPGIFRFLSGSSVEANITSHIALTQDSPGDLKLVLKDCKNLLGGFSVRLQKG' A
#
# COMPACT_ATOMS: atom_id res chain seq x y z
N LYS A 1 15.57 -21.42 -20.26
CA LYS A 1 14.16 -21.07 -20.59
C LYS A 1 13.90 -19.71 -19.95
N VAL A 2 13.70 -18.66 -20.73
CA VAL A 2 13.51 -17.29 -20.20
C VAL A 2 12.11 -17.21 -19.59
N LEU A 3 12.01 -16.93 -18.30
CA LEU A 3 10.72 -16.76 -17.61
C LEU A 3 10.06 -15.45 -18.09
N ARG A 4 8.91 -15.56 -18.76
CA ARG A 4 8.09 -14.39 -19.09
C ARG A 4 7.34 -13.95 -17.84
N GLY A 5 7.95 -13.04 -17.09
CA GLY A 5 7.29 -12.07 -16.22
C GLY A 5 6.08 -12.59 -15.43
N THR A 6 6.24 -13.52 -14.50
CA THR A 6 5.14 -13.87 -13.58
C THR A 6 4.85 -12.64 -12.73
N GLU A 7 3.61 -12.15 -12.78
CA GLU A 7 3.20 -10.96 -12.03
C GLU A 7 2.63 -11.35 -10.66
N LEU A 8 3.11 -10.68 -9.63
CA LEU A 8 2.67 -10.77 -8.26
C LEU A 8 2.07 -9.43 -7.85
N VAL A 9 0.82 -9.45 -7.38
CA VAL A 9 0.14 -8.26 -6.89
C VAL A 9 0.12 -8.30 -5.36
N LEU A 10 0.72 -7.30 -4.72
CA LEU A 10 0.64 -7.09 -3.28
C LEU A 10 -0.36 -5.99 -2.98
N ASN A 11 -1.35 -6.30 -2.14
CA ASN A 11 -2.30 -5.30 -1.67
C ASN A 11 -2.20 -5.19 -0.16
N LEU A 12 -1.85 -4.00 0.32
CA LEU A 12 -1.69 -3.68 1.73
C LEU A 12 -2.71 -2.61 2.12
N TYR A 13 -3.64 -2.99 2.98
CA TYR A 13 -4.56 -2.08 3.64
C TYR A 13 -4.04 -1.74 5.04
N SER A 14 -4.01 -0.46 5.36
CA SER A 14 -3.65 0.04 6.69
C SER A 14 -4.69 1.03 7.19
N LYS A 15 -5.04 0.93 8.47
CA LYS A 15 -5.96 1.86 9.15
C LYS A 15 -5.36 2.30 10.48
N LEU A 16 -5.15 3.60 10.60
CA LEU A 16 -4.73 4.25 11.84
C LEU A 16 -5.93 4.93 12.48
N VAL A 17 -6.24 4.59 13.73
CA VAL A 17 -7.30 5.25 14.52
C VAL A 17 -6.64 6.16 15.55
N LEU A 18 -7.04 7.43 15.53
CA LEU A 18 -6.50 8.47 16.39
C LEU A 18 -7.29 8.52 17.70
N ARG A 19 -6.58 8.52 18.82
CA ARG A 19 -7.14 8.66 20.17
C ARG A 19 -6.49 9.87 20.83
N PHE A 20 -7.29 10.91 21.05
CA PHE A 20 -6.80 12.17 21.59
C PHE A 20 -7.34 12.39 23.01
N PRO A 21 -6.47 12.64 24.00
CA PRO A 21 -6.91 13.03 25.33
C PRO A 21 -7.33 14.52 25.39
N GLY A 22 -7.99 14.90 26.49
CA GLY A 22 -8.27 16.30 26.82
C GLY A 22 -9.22 17.01 25.85
N ILE A 23 -8.90 18.25 25.50
CA ILE A 23 -9.76 19.13 24.69
C ILE A 23 -10.01 18.62 23.27
N PHE A 24 -9.16 17.70 22.76
CA PHE A 24 -9.31 17.11 21.43
C PHE A 24 -10.06 15.77 21.46
N ARG A 25 -10.66 15.39 22.59
CA ARG A 25 -11.42 14.14 22.72
C ARG A 25 -12.54 14.03 21.68
N PHE A 26 -13.12 15.14 21.25
CA PHE A 26 -14.14 15.20 20.19
C PHE A 26 -13.67 14.69 18.82
N LEU A 27 -12.36 14.62 18.58
CA LEU A 27 -11.76 14.05 17.36
C LEU A 27 -11.37 12.57 17.55
N SER A 28 -11.48 12.03 18.76
CA SER A 28 -11.14 10.63 19.03
C SER A 28 -12.06 9.70 18.25
N GLY A 29 -11.47 8.77 17.50
CA GLY A 29 -12.20 7.94 16.54
C GLY A 29 -12.09 8.43 15.09
N SER A 30 -11.43 9.57 14.86
CA SER A 30 -10.92 9.90 13.52
C SER A 30 -9.93 8.83 13.07
N SER A 31 -9.91 8.55 11.77
CA SER A 31 -9.03 7.53 11.22
C SER A 31 -8.43 7.93 9.88
N VAL A 32 -7.22 7.45 9.63
CA VAL A 32 -6.57 7.50 8.32
C VAL A 32 -6.51 6.08 7.77
N GLU A 33 -7.06 5.88 6.60
CA GLU A 33 -7.04 4.62 5.86
C GLU A 33 -6.14 4.79 4.64
N ALA A 34 -5.23 3.86 4.41
CA ALA A 34 -4.34 3.86 3.25
C ALA A 34 -4.40 2.48 2.57
N ASN A 35 -4.57 2.51 1.25
CA ASN A 35 -4.46 1.32 0.40
C ASN A 35 -3.21 1.45 -0.45
N ILE A 36 -2.34 0.45 -0.36
CA ILE A 36 -1.12 0.36 -1.15
C ILE A 36 -1.20 -0.88 -2.01
N THR A 37 -1.22 -0.71 -3.33
CA THR A 37 -1.23 -1.83 -4.29
C THR A 37 0.05 -1.78 -5.12
N SER A 38 0.83 -2.84 -5.05
CA SER A 38 2.10 -2.96 -5.75
C SER A 38 2.05 -4.10 -6.74
N HIS A 39 2.46 -3.83 -7.98
CA HIS A 39 2.60 -4.82 -9.04
C HIS A 39 4.08 -5.16 -9.19
N ILE A 40 4.46 -6.39 -8.85
CA ILE A 40 5.83 -6.87 -8.92
C ILE A 40 5.92 -7.92 -10.03
N ALA A 41 6.90 -7.79 -10.91
CA ALA A 41 7.24 -8.79 -11.91
C ALA A 41 8.44 -9.62 -11.45
N LEU A 42 8.37 -10.92 -11.64
CA LEU A 42 9.55 -11.79 -11.66
C LEU A 42 10.09 -11.85 -13.09
N THR A 43 11.24 -11.22 -13.34
CA THR A 43 11.92 -11.24 -14.63
C THR A 43 13.22 -12.04 -14.56
N GLN A 44 13.70 -12.49 -15.71
CA GLN A 44 14.97 -13.19 -15.83
C GLN A 44 15.65 -12.79 -17.13
N ASP A 45 16.71 -11.98 -17.04
CA ASP A 45 17.43 -11.47 -18.22
C ASP A 45 18.44 -12.50 -18.75
N SER A 46 19.08 -13.24 -17.86
CA SER A 46 19.99 -14.34 -18.17
C SER A 46 19.66 -15.59 -17.34
N PRO A 47 19.95 -16.81 -17.82
CA PRO A 47 19.67 -18.03 -17.07
C PRO A 47 20.34 -17.99 -15.69
N GLY A 48 19.55 -18.10 -14.63
CA GLY A 48 20.02 -18.06 -13.24
C GLY A 48 19.88 -16.69 -12.54
N ASP A 49 19.66 -15.60 -13.29
CA ASP A 49 19.55 -14.24 -12.75
C ASP A 49 18.07 -13.82 -12.61
N LEU A 50 17.44 -14.22 -11.51
CA LEU A 50 16.06 -13.84 -11.18
C LEU A 50 16.01 -12.46 -10.55
N LYS A 51 15.16 -11.58 -11.09
CA LYS A 51 14.95 -10.21 -10.61
C LYS A 51 13.50 -9.99 -10.23
N LEU A 52 13.31 -9.24 -9.14
CA LEU A 52 12.03 -8.68 -8.75
C LEU A 52 12.00 -7.22 -9.19
N VAL A 53 11.06 -6.88 -10.06
CA VAL A 53 10.93 -5.54 -10.64
C VAL A 53 9.56 -4.98 -10.29
N LEU A 54 9.52 -3.81 -9.65
CA LEU A 54 8.27 -3.06 -9.47
C LEU A 54 7.82 -2.54 -10.85
N LYS A 55 6.65 -2.99 -11.32
CA LYS A 55 6.09 -2.56 -12.61
C LYS A 55 5.56 -1.13 -12.54
N ASP A 56 5.02 -0.74 -11.39
CA ASP A 56 4.35 0.55 -11.26
C ASP A 56 4.56 1.16 -9.87
N CYS A 57 5.42 2.17 -9.81
CA CYS A 57 5.61 2.97 -8.59
C CYS A 57 4.63 4.14 -8.47
N LYS A 58 3.94 4.53 -9.55
CA LYS A 58 3.03 5.68 -9.54
C LYS A 58 1.67 5.30 -8.97
N ASN A 59 1.22 4.08 -9.19
CA ASN A 59 -0.03 3.53 -8.64
C ASN A 59 0.17 2.76 -7.33
N LEU A 60 1.36 2.87 -6.70
CA LEU A 60 1.66 2.25 -5.41
C LEU A 60 0.67 2.67 -4.33
N LEU A 61 0.38 3.97 -4.22
CA LEU A 61 -0.67 4.47 -3.34
C LEU A 61 -1.99 4.50 -4.11
N GLY A 62 -2.90 3.58 -3.79
CA GLY A 62 -4.29 3.61 -4.26
C GLY A 62 -5.11 4.77 -3.67
N GLY A 63 -4.55 5.46 -2.67
CA GLY A 63 -5.11 6.66 -2.05
C GLY A 63 -5.04 6.60 -0.53
N PHE A 64 -5.15 7.77 0.10
CA PHE A 64 -5.39 7.89 1.54
C PHE A 64 -6.76 8.53 1.77
N SER A 65 -7.53 7.97 2.70
CA SER A 65 -8.82 8.49 3.12
C SER A 65 -8.70 8.95 4.56
N VAL A 66 -9.10 10.19 4.82
CA VAL A 66 -9.16 10.76 6.16
C VAL A 66 -10.62 10.84 6.55
N ARG A 67 -11.00 10.09 7.60
CA ARG A 67 -12.31 10.19 8.22
C ARG A 67 -12.15 10.94 9.52
N LEU A 68 -12.69 12.15 9.58
CA LEU A 68 -12.77 12.91 10.82
C LEU A 68 -14.09 12.53 11.50
N GLN A 69 -13.99 12.05 12.74
CA GLN A 69 -15.19 11.98 13.58
C GLN A 69 -15.50 13.39 14.06
N LYS A 70 -16.74 13.82 13.81
CA LYS A 70 -17.30 15.01 14.44
C LYS A 70 -17.97 14.53 15.72
N GLY A 71 -17.53 15.08 16.84
CA GLY A 71 -18.15 14.87 18.16
C GLY A 71 -19.56 15.43 18.21
#